data_AF-A0A5C5VB72-F1
#
_entry.id   AF-A0A5C5VB72-F1
#
_cell.length_a   1.000
_cell.length_b   1.000
_cell.length_c   1.000
_cell.angle_alpha   90.00
_cell.angle_beta   90.00
_cell.angle_gamma   90.00
#
_symmetry.space_group_name_H-M   'P 1'
#
loop_
_entity.id
_entity.type
_entity.pdbx_description
1 polymer ?
#
loop_
_entity_poly.entity_id
_entity_poly.type
_entity_poly.pdbx_seq_one_letter_code
_entity_poly.pdbx_strand_id
1 'polypeptide(L)'
;MPETTKTESTPGGHTVDLEALTQTEASWLLSRSAPWLRGQSLDGRRPDGSYHAQKLVAAYVEQERSKLPTHKLADVEVNALDQSLGYFDLYNGRLAVDLMDRIKQEHGAAGMAAVAELVLESIREQVEKHPEPGDVSTHTPKSEAEIRAEVEAKAERDIKQRLRAEKERDARQKGRVVDKCPRCSRVRWARKWAKRAVPPGHVFDERECDDCYAESALRRMAITEGTL
;
A
#
# COMPACT_ATOMS: atom_id res chain seq x y z
N MET A 1 -62.93 -31.71 8.14
CA MET A 1 -61.47 -31.89 7.97
C MET A 1 -60.94 -30.70 7.20
N PRO A 2 -60.11 -29.84 7.80
CA PRO A 2 -59.21 -28.98 7.06
C PRO A 2 -57.75 -29.43 7.22
N GLU A 3 -57.01 -29.24 6.14
CA GLU A 3 -55.68 -29.76 5.86
C GLU A 3 -54.59 -29.15 6.76
N THR A 4 -53.66 -29.99 7.22
CA THR A 4 -52.46 -29.58 7.94
C THR A 4 -51.38 -29.19 6.93
N THR A 5 -51.21 -27.89 6.71
CA THR A 5 -50.07 -27.38 5.94
C THR A 5 -48.80 -27.53 6.79
N LYS A 6 -48.00 -28.56 6.48
CA LYS A 6 -46.61 -28.67 6.94
C LYS A 6 -45.80 -27.57 6.28
N THR A 7 -45.31 -26.62 7.07
CA THR A 7 -44.28 -25.69 6.64
C THR A 7 -42.94 -26.42 6.64
N GLU A 8 -42.35 -26.56 5.47
CA GLU A 8 -41.01 -27.12 5.27
C GLU A 8 -39.94 -26.21 5.90
N SER A 9 -39.09 -26.80 6.74
CA SER A 9 -37.94 -26.14 7.35
C SER A 9 -36.84 -25.95 6.31
N THR A 10 -36.53 -24.70 5.96
CA THR A 10 -35.35 -24.34 5.17
C THR A 10 -34.06 -24.59 5.99
N PRO A 11 -32.94 -25.07 5.41
CA PRO A 11 -31.70 -25.31 6.15
C PRO A 11 -31.16 -24.00 6.71
N GLY A 12 -31.06 -23.92 8.04
CA GLY A 12 -30.71 -22.70 8.76
C GLY A 12 -29.27 -22.26 8.52
N GLY A 13 -29.12 -21.12 7.85
CA GLY A 13 -28.01 -20.22 8.16
C GLY A 13 -28.26 -19.65 9.55
N HIS A 14 -27.44 -20.04 10.53
CA HIS A 14 -27.52 -19.46 11.87
C HIS A 14 -27.13 -17.98 11.80
N THR A 15 -28.12 -17.08 11.72
CA THR A 15 -27.91 -15.67 12.03
C THR A 15 -27.64 -15.56 13.52
N VAL A 16 -26.37 -15.51 13.89
CA VAL A 16 -25.94 -15.37 15.28
C VAL A 16 -26.23 -13.94 15.73
N ASP A 17 -26.97 -13.79 16.83
CA ASP A 17 -27.20 -12.49 17.44
C ASP A 17 -25.92 -12.03 18.17
N LEU A 18 -25.22 -11.07 17.59
CA LEU A 18 -23.98 -10.52 18.13
C LEU A 18 -24.18 -9.76 19.45
N GLU A 19 -25.42 -9.42 19.79
CA GLU A 19 -25.73 -8.80 21.08
C GLU A 19 -25.86 -9.82 22.21
N ALA A 20 -26.29 -11.05 21.91
CA ALA A 20 -26.64 -12.06 22.91
C ALA A 20 -26.07 -13.45 22.56
N LEU A 21 -24.74 -13.55 22.53
CA LEU A 21 -24.04 -14.81 22.28
C LEU A 21 -24.18 -15.76 23.47
N THR A 22 -24.38 -17.04 23.19
CA THR A 22 -24.21 -18.11 24.18
C THR A 22 -22.74 -18.25 24.57
N GLN A 23 -22.46 -18.92 25.69
CA GLN A 23 -21.08 -19.18 26.14
C GLN A 23 -20.26 -19.93 25.08
N THR A 24 -20.89 -20.85 24.32
CA THR A 24 -20.22 -21.62 23.27
C THR A 24 -19.86 -20.72 22.09
N GLU A 25 -20.80 -19.90 21.59
CA GLU A 25 -20.56 -18.98 20.48
C GLU A 25 -19.53 -17.90 20.86
N ALA A 26 -19.62 -17.36 22.08
CA ALA A 26 -18.64 -16.43 22.62
C ALA A 26 -17.23 -17.05 22.69
N SER A 27 -17.13 -18.34 23.07
CA SER A 27 -15.84 -19.05 23.11
C SER A 27 -15.26 -19.29 21.71
N TRP A 28 -16.12 -19.58 20.72
CA TRP A 28 -15.72 -19.68 19.31
C TRP A 28 -15.23 -18.34 18.77
N LEU A 29 -15.92 -17.24 19.08
CA LEU A 29 -15.53 -15.89 18.67
C LEU A 29 -14.10 -15.55 19.13
N LEU A 30 -13.71 -15.95 20.34
CA LEU A 30 -12.37 -15.71 20.89
C LEU A 30 -11.36 -16.80 20.53
N SER A 31 -11.76 -17.87 19.84
CA SER A 31 -10.94 -19.08 19.61
C SER A 31 -10.37 -19.67 20.92
N ARG A 32 -11.20 -19.70 21.98
CA ARG A 32 -10.86 -20.26 23.30
C ARG A 32 -11.88 -21.31 23.72
N SER A 33 -11.55 -22.08 24.76
CA SER A 33 -12.48 -23.07 25.28
C SER A 33 -13.56 -22.42 26.15
N ALA A 34 -14.78 -22.97 26.14
CA ALA A 34 -15.86 -22.49 26.99
C ALA A 34 -15.49 -22.51 28.50
N PRO A 35 -14.80 -23.53 29.05
CA PRO A 35 -14.32 -23.51 30.44
C PRO A 35 -13.33 -22.37 30.73
N TRP A 36 -12.45 -22.06 29.78
CA TRP A 36 -11.53 -20.93 29.92
C TRP A 36 -12.30 -19.62 30.04
N LEU A 37 -13.26 -19.37 29.13
CA LEU A 37 -14.06 -18.13 29.13
C LEU A 37 -14.86 -17.98 30.43
N ARG A 38 -15.39 -19.08 30.97
CA ARG A 38 -16.11 -19.09 32.26
C ARG A 38 -15.25 -18.63 33.44
N GLY A 39 -13.95 -18.93 33.38
CA GLY A 39 -12.98 -18.56 34.42
C GLY A 39 -12.40 -17.16 34.27
N GLN A 40 -12.72 -16.43 33.19
CA GLN A 40 -12.24 -15.06 32.99
C GLN A 40 -13.29 -14.02 33.42
N SER A 41 -12.82 -12.91 33.98
CA SER A 41 -13.62 -11.72 34.24
C SER A 41 -13.53 -10.73 33.08
N LEU A 42 -13.89 -11.16 31.87
CA LEU A 42 -13.94 -10.28 30.70
C LEU A 42 -15.23 -9.47 30.71
N ASP A 43 -15.12 -8.19 30.39
CA ASP A 43 -16.27 -7.32 30.22
C ASP A 43 -17.09 -7.74 28.99
N GLY A 44 -18.42 -7.60 29.05
CA GLY A 44 -19.34 -8.03 28.00
C GLY A 44 -20.21 -9.23 28.34
N ARG A 45 -20.03 -9.88 29.50
CA ARG A 45 -21.00 -10.83 30.03
C ARG A 45 -22.22 -10.08 30.60
N ARG A 46 -23.41 -10.40 30.11
CA ARG A 46 -24.68 -9.84 30.57
C ARG A 46 -25.18 -10.56 31.83
N PRO A 47 -26.09 -9.96 32.62
CA PRO A 47 -26.66 -10.58 33.82
C PRO A 47 -27.39 -11.91 33.57
N ASP A 48 -27.96 -12.07 32.37
CA ASP A 48 -28.62 -13.30 31.91
C ASP A 48 -27.64 -14.43 31.52
N GLY A 49 -26.33 -14.16 31.56
CA GLY A 49 -25.28 -15.11 31.20
C GLY A 49 -24.90 -15.14 29.72
N SER A 50 -25.57 -14.34 28.87
CA SER A 50 -25.17 -14.14 27.47
C SER A 50 -23.99 -13.18 27.35
N TYR A 51 -23.41 -13.07 26.15
CA TYR A 51 -22.26 -12.21 25.88
C TYR A 51 -22.54 -11.25 24.73
N HIS A 52 -22.17 -9.99 24.92
CA HIS A 52 -22.14 -9.00 23.86
C HIS A 52 -20.82 -9.09 23.09
N ALA A 53 -20.87 -9.45 21.79
CA ALA A 53 -19.70 -9.75 20.98
C ALA A 53 -18.64 -8.64 20.99
N GLN A 54 -19.06 -7.41 20.69
CA GLN A 54 -18.13 -6.27 20.62
C GLN A 54 -17.43 -5.99 21.96
N LYS A 55 -18.17 -5.96 23.07
CA LYS A 55 -17.60 -5.73 24.41
C LYS A 55 -16.65 -6.85 24.81
N LEU A 56 -17.04 -8.09 24.53
CA LEU A 56 -16.23 -9.27 24.81
C LEU A 56 -14.89 -9.25 24.04
N VAL A 57 -14.94 -8.95 22.74
CA VAL A 57 -13.73 -8.85 21.91
C VAL A 57 -12.84 -7.71 22.39
N ALA A 58 -13.42 -6.53 22.67
CA ALA A 58 -12.65 -5.39 23.19
C ALA A 58 -11.94 -5.72 24.51
N ALA A 59 -12.66 -6.33 25.47
CA ALA A 59 -12.09 -6.73 26.75
C ALA A 59 -11.00 -7.80 26.59
N TYR A 60 -11.20 -8.77 25.69
CA TYR A 60 -10.21 -9.81 25.40
C TYR A 60 -8.94 -9.23 24.78
N VAL A 61 -9.08 -8.34 23.79
CA VAL A 61 -7.94 -7.67 23.15
C VAL A 61 -7.16 -6.85 24.17
N GLU A 62 -7.84 -6.10 25.04
CA GLU A 62 -7.17 -5.32 26.10
C GLU A 62 -6.45 -6.24 27.10
N GLN A 63 -7.08 -7.34 27.50
CA GLN A 63 -6.44 -8.32 28.38
C GLN A 63 -5.19 -8.93 27.74
N GLU A 64 -5.23 -9.30 26.46
CA GLU A 64 -4.06 -9.85 25.76
C GLU A 64 -2.97 -8.79 25.57
N ARG A 65 -3.35 -7.54 25.26
CA ARG A 65 -2.41 -6.40 25.16
C ARG A 65 -1.68 -6.15 26.48
N SER A 66 -2.38 -6.22 27.61
CA SER A 66 -1.78 -6.03 28.95
C SER A 66 -0.72 -7.07 29.32
N LYS A 67 -0.72 -8.24 28.66
CA LYS A 67 0.26 -9.32 28.88
C LYS A 67 1.52 -9.13 28.06
N LEU A 68 1.50 -8.26 27.05
CA LEU A 68 2.65 -7.97 26.21
C LEU A 68 3.50 -6.88 26.90
N PRO A 69 4.81 -7.08 27.05
CA PRO A 69 5.68 -6.00 27.50
C PRO A 69 5.58 -4.84 26.51
N THR A 70 5.41 -3.62 27.02
CA THR A 70 5.40 -2.41 26.20
C THR A 70 6.80 -2.16 25.66
N HIS A 71 7.02 -2.55 24.40
CA HIS A 71 8.25 -2.23 23.69
C HIS A 71 8.07 -0.96 22.88
N LYS A 72 8.91 0.05 23.13
CA LYS A 72 8.93 1.27 22.34
C LYS A 72 9.99 1.12 21.25
N LEU A 73 9.55 1.11 19.99
CA LEU A 73 10.47 1.15 18.85
C LEU A 73 11.32 2.42 18.91
N ALA A 74 12.55 2.34 18.43
CA ALA A 74 13.37 3.54 18.31
C ALA A 74 12.79 4.48 17.25
N ASP A 75 12.91 5.80 17.45
CA ASP A 75 12.33 6.80 16.53
C ASP A 75 12.79 6.63 15.08
N VAL A 76 14.01 6.10 14.88
CA VAL A 76 14.56 5.79 13.55
C VAL A 76 13.78 4.64 12.87
N GLU A 77 13.38 3.63 13.63
CA GLU A 77 12.61 2.48 13.13
C GLU A 77 11.17 2.86 12.85
N VAL A 78 10.59 3.70 13.72
CA VAL A 78 9.25 4.28 13.54
C VAL A 78 9.19 5.07 12.23
N ASN A 79 10.15 5.98 12.01
CA ASN A 79 10.16 6.82 10.82
C ASN A 79 10.41 6.02 9.53
N ALA A 80 11.26 4.99 9.58
CA ALA A 80 11.50 4.11 8.43
C ALA A 80 10.26 3.28 8.07
N LEU A 81 9.54 2.79 9.08
CA LEU A 81 8.32 2.01 8.88
C LEU A 81 7.18 2.90 8.35
N ASP A 82 6.95 4.07 8.95
CA ASP A 82 5.91 5.01 8.53
C ASP A 82 6.08 5.45 7.06
N GLN A 83 7.30 5.80 6.65
CA GLN A 83 7.59 6.15 5.24
C GLN A 83 7.36 4.98 4.27
N SER A 84 7.62 3.75 4.72
CA SER A 84 7.42 2.54 3.90
C SER A 84 5.93 2.20 3.75
N LEU A 85 5.12 2.48 4.79
CA LEU A 85 3.68 2.25 4.80
C LEU A 85 2.90 3.34 4.05
N GLY A 86 3.33 4.60 4.12
CA GLY A 86 2.71 5.72 3.42
C GLY A 86 2.81 5.66 1.89
N TYR A 87 3.60 4.73 1.35
CA TYR A 87 3.85 4.56 -0.08
C TYR A 87 3.80 3.06 -0.46
N PHE A 88 2.64 2.42 -0.25
CA PHE A 88 2.39 1.00 -0.51
C PHE A 88 2.28 0.67 -2.01
N ASP A 89 3.35 0.94 -2.76
CA ASP A 89 3.55 0.41 -4.11
C ASP A 89 4.48 -0.82 -4.04
N LEU A 90 4.37 -1.75 -4.99
CA LEU A 90 5.03 -3.08 -4.99
C LEU A 90 6.56 -3.05 -4.69
N TYR A 91 7.23 -1.91 -4.87
CA TYR A 91 8.66 -1.72 -4.58
C TYR A 91 8.99 -1.46 -3.10
N ASN A 92 8.09 -0.85 -2.32
CA ASN A 92 8.33 -0.54 -0.90
C ASN A 92 7.84 -1.64 0.05
N GLY A 93 6.94 -2.52 -0.43
CA GLY A 93 6.44 -3.65 0.37
C GLY A 93 7.56 -4.59 0.84
N ARG A 94 8.64 -4.75 0.06
CA ARG A 94 9.78 -5.59 0.47
C ARG A 94 10.57 -4.99 1.62
N LEU A 95 10.79 -3.66 1.62
CA LEU A 95 11.48 -2.97 2.71
C LEU A 95 10.66 -3.05 4.00
N ALA A 96 9.35 -2.88 3.93
CA ALA A 96 8.45 -3.03 5.07
C ALA A 96 8.49 -4.46 5.65
N VAL A 97 8.46 -5.49 4.79
CA VAL A 97 8.58 -6.90 5.23
C VAL A 97 9.93 -7.16 5.89
N ASP A 98 11.04 -6.72 5.29
CA ASP A 98 12.38 -6.90 5.85
C ASP A 98 12.55 -6.16 7.20
N LEU A 99 11.90 -5.01 7.38
CA LEU A 99 11.90 -4.27 8.65
C LEU A 99 11.08 -5.00 9.73
N MET A 100 9.87 -5.47 9.37
CA MET A 100 9.01 -6.23 10.27
C MET A 100 9.66 -7.53 10.72
N ASP A 101 10.33 -8.25 9.81
CA ASP A 101 11.07 -9.46 10.16
C ASP A 101 12.25 -9.19 11.10
N ARG A 102 12.95 -8.06 10.93
CA ARG A 102 14.02 -7.66 11.86
C ARG A 102 13.45 -7.32 13.25
N ILE A 103 12.41 -6.50 13.32
CA ILE A 103 11.74 -6.14 14.58
C ILE A 103 11.22 -7.39 15.29
N LYS A 104 10.65 -8.35 14.54
CA LYS A 104 10.23 -9.64 15.10
C LYS A 104 11.39 -10.44 15.69
N GLN A 105 12.54 -10.47 15.00
CA GLN A 105 13.73 -11.18 15.48
C GLN A 105 14.32 -10.54 16.74
N GLU A 106 14.36 -9.21 16.80
CA GLU A 106 14.99 -8.46 17.90
C GLU A 106 14.07 -8.29 19.12
N HIS A 107 12.75 -8.19 18.90
CA HIS A 107 11.79 -7.77 19.93
C HIS A 107 10.58 -8.71 20.09
N GLY A 108 10.51 -9.79 19.30
CA GLY A 108 9.48 -10.82 19.42
C GLY A 108 8.05 -10.28 19.28
N ALA A 109 7.12 -10.86 20.05
CA ALA A 109 5.71 -10.51 19.99
C ALA A 109 5.43 -9.05 20.42
N ALA A 110 6.25 -8.49 21.32
CA ALA A 110 6.11 -7.12 21.78
C ALA A 110 6.45 -6.10 20.67
N GLY A 111 7.52 -6.35 19.92
CA GLY A 111 7.85 -5.53 18.75
C GLY A 111 6.77 -5.57 17.67
N MET A 112 6.20 -6.75 17.41
CA MET A 112 5.11 -6.89 16.44
C MET A 112 3.81 -6.21 16.88
N ALA A 113 3.53 -6.15 18.18
CA ALA A 113 2.40 -5.37 18.69
C ALA A 113 2.61 -3.87 18.48
N ALA A 114 3.82 -3.36 18.72
CA ALA A 114 4.16 -1.96 18.45
C ALA A 114 4.06 -1.61 16.95
N VAL A 115 4.50 -2.51 16.06
CA VAL A 115 4.32 -2.39 14.60
C VAL A 115 2.83 -2.32 14.24
N ALA A 116 2.00 -3.19 14.80
CA ALA A 116 0.57 -3.22 14.51
C ALA A 116 -0.14 -1.93 14.97
N GLU A 117 0.25 -1.39 16.13
CA GLU A 117 -0.25 -0.09 16.61
C GLU A 117 0.14 1.04 15.66
N LEU A 118 1.39 1.07 15.19
CA LEU A 118 1.86 2.08 14.23
C LEU A 118 1.10 2.00 12.90
N VAL A 119 0.88 0.80 12.37
CA VAL A 119 0.12 0.60 11.14
C VAL A 119 -1.32 1.11 11.31
N LEU A 120 -1.97 0.78 12.42
CA LEU A 120 -3.33 1.23 12.70
C LEU A 120 -3.41 2.75 12.88
N GLU A 121 -2.43 3.36 13.53
CA GLU A 121 -2.32 4.81 13.67
C GLU A 121 -2.12 5.49 12.31
N SER A 122 -1.19 5.01 11.50
CA SER A 122 -0.92 5.55 10.16
C SER A 122 -2.14 5.41 9.23
N ILE A 123 -2.89 4.29 9.33
CA ILE A 123 -4.18 4.12 8.63
C ILE A 123 -5.23 5.11 9.14
N ARG A 124 -5.36 5.30 10.46
CA ARG A 124 -6.31 6.28 11.03
C ARG A 124 -5.97 7.70 10.58
N GLU A 125 -4.70 8.07 10.63
CA GLU A 125 -4.24 9.37 10.16
C GLU A 125 -4.51 9.55 8.67
N GLN A 126 -4.32 8.52 7.83
CA GLN A 126 -4.69 8.56 6.42
C GLN A 126 -6.19 8.77 6.24
N VAL A 127 -7.04 8.04 6.98
CA VAL A 127 -8.50 8.19 6.93
C VAL A 127 -8.97 9.55 7.45
N GLU A 128 -8.29 10.13 8.44
CA GLU A 128 -8.63 11.45 9.01
C GLU A 128 -8.11 12.64 8.19
N LYS A 129 -6.90 12.53 7.61
CA LYS A 129 -6.27 13.58 6.77
C LYS A 129 -6.77 13.54 5.33
N HIS A 130 -7.12 12.35 4.87
CA HIS A 130 -7.83 12.11 3.62
C HIS A 130 -9.16 11.42 3.97
N PRO A 131 -10.13 12.15 4.56
CA PRO A 131 -11.49 11.66 4.54
C PRO A 131 -11.83 11.63 3.05
N GLU A 132 -11.76 10.45 2.43
CA GLU A 132 -12.33 10.32 1.10
C GLU A 132 -13.74 10.88 1.24
N PRO A 133 -14.14 11.92 0.47
CA PRO A 133 -15.55 12.20 0.29
C PRO A 133 -16.07 10.90 -0.26
N GLY A 134 -16.73 10.10 0.59
CA GLY A 134 -16.78 8.65 0.43
C GLY A 134 -16.83 8.32 -1.04
N ASP A 135 -15.76 7.70 -1.56
CA ASP A 135 -15.86 7.11 -2.87
C ASP A 135 -16.79 5.91 -2.62
N VAL A 136 -18.10 6.22 -2.54
CA VAL A 136 -19.10 5.51 -3.29
C VAL A 136 -18.58 5.65 -4.71
N SER A 137 -17.60 4.80 -5.00
CA SER A 137 -17.31 4.37 -6.31
C SER A 137 -18.67 4.02 -6.84
N THR A 138 -19.19 4.93 -7.65
CA THR A 138 -20.18 4.61 -8.64
C THR A 138 -19.41 3.79 -9.67
N HIS A 139 -18.86 2.65 -9.24
CA HIS A 139 -18.60 1.51 -10.10
C HIS A 139 -19.98 1.09 -10.55
N THR A 140 -20.51 1.82 -11.53
CA THR A 140 -21.15 1.16 -12.65
C THR A 140 -20.22 0.02 -13.04
N PRO A 141 -20.67 -1.24 -12.91
CA PRO A 141 -19.88 -2.38 -13.36
C PRO A 141 -19.46 -2.08 -14.79
N LYS A 142 -18.15 -1.95 -15.02
CA LYS A 142 -17.64 -1.80 -16.36
C LYS A 142 -18.07 -3.04 -17.14
N SER A 143 -18.64 -2.80 -18.32
CA SER A 143 -18.93 -3.88 -19.25
C SER A 143 -17.64 -4.65 -19.57
N GLU A 144 -17.79 -5.91 -19.95
CA GLU A 144 -16.64 -6.70 -20.42
C GLU A 144 -15.87 -5.98 -21.54
N ALA A 145 -16.57 -5.22 -22.38
CA ALA A 145 -15.97 -4.41 -23.44
C ALA A 145 -15.10 -3.27 -22.90
N GLU A 146 -15.54 -2.57 -21.85
CA GLU A 146 -14.75 -1.49 -21.22
C GLU A 146 -13.51 -2.04 -20.50
N ILE A 147 -13.66 -3.16 -19.78
CA ILE A 147 -12.53 -3.84 -19.14
C ILE A 147 -11.53 -4.32 -20.20
N ARG A 148 -12.02 -4.92 -21.28
CA ARG A 148 -11.17 -5.41 -22.38
C ARG A 148 -10.43 -4.26 -23.06
N ALA A 149 -11.10 -3.14 -23.34
CA ALA A 149 -10.49 -1.95 -23.93
C ALA A 149 -9.40 -1.34 -23.03
N GLU A 150 -9.62 -1.28 -21.71
CA GLU A 150 -8.62 -0.80 -20.76
C GLU A 150 -7.41 -1.72 -20.67
N VAL A 151 -7.63 -3.03 -20.64
CA VAL A 151 -6.56 -4.04 -20.62
C VAL A 151 -5.76 -3.99 -21.92
N GLU A 152 -6.41 -3.88 -23.08
CA GLU A 152 -5.76 -3.75 -24.38
C GLU A 152 -4.95 -2.46 -24.47
N ALA A 153 -5.52 -1.31 -24.06
CA ALA A 153 -4.83 -0.03 -24.05
C ALA A 153 -3.63 -0.01 -23.08
N LYS A 154 -3.70 -0.74 -21.97
CA LYS A 154 -2.57 -0.91 -21.06
C LYS A 154 -1.51 -1.83 -21.67
N ALA A 155 -1.91 -2.97 -22.23
CA ALA A 155 -1.00 -3.91 -22.88
C ALA A 155 -0.26 -3.26 -24.05
N GLU A 156 -0.93 -2.44 -24.86
CA GLU A 156 -0.29 -1.72 -25.97
C GLU A 156 0.75 -0.71 -25.48
N ARG A 157 0.45 0.04 -24.41
CA ARG A 157 1.41 0.96 -23.78
C ARG A 157 2.64 0.21 -23.25
N ASP A 158 2.43 -0.92 -22.58
CA ASP A 158 3.51 -1.72 -22.00
C ASP A 158 4.40 -2.36 -23.08
N ILE A 159 3.79 -2.88 -24.16
CA ILE A 159 4.52 -3.41 -25.32
C ILE A 159 5.34 -2.30 -25.98
N LYS A 160 4.76 -1.10 -26.18
CA LYS A 160 5.45 0.03 -26.78
C LYS A 160 6.64 0.50 -25.93
N GLN A 161 6.49 0.54 -24.61
CA GLN A 161 7.59 0.86 -23.69
C GLN A 161 8.69 -0.20 -23.73
N ARG A 162 8.35 -1.49 -23.68
CA ARG A 162 9.31 -2.59 -23.75
C ARG A 162 10.11 -2.58 -25.05
N LEU A 163 9.43 -2.43 -26.20
CA LEU A 163 10.08 -2.33 -27.50
C LEU A 163 11.01 -1.11 -27.59
N ARG A 164 10.64 0.03 -27.00
CA ARG A 164 11.51 1.22 -26.93
C ARG A 164 12.74 0.94 -26.06
N ALA A 165 12.56 0.34 -24.89
CA ALA A 165 13.64 0.00 -23.98
C ALA A 165 14.62 -1.02 -24.59
N GLU A 166 14.12 -2.04 -25.29
CA GLU A 166 14.96 -3.01 -26.00
C GLU A 166 15.75 -2.36 -27.15
N LYS A 167 15.11 -1.50 -27.96
CA LYS A 167 15.80 -0.74 -29.01
C LYS A 167 16.89 0.16 -28.44
N GLU A 168 16.61 0.83 -27.32
CA GLU A 168 17.58 1.69 -26.65
C GLU A 168 18.74 0.88 -26.07
N ARG A 169 18.46 -0.26 -25.42
CA ARG A 169 19.48 -1.18 -24.91
C ARG A 169 20.39 -1.70 -26.01
N ASP A 170 19.83 -2.18 -27.12
CA ASP A 170 20.58 -2.65 -28.28
C ASP A 170 21.44 -1.52 -28.88
N ALA A 171 20.89 -0.31 -28.99
CA ALA A 171 21.63 0.84 -29.46
C ALA A 171 22.79 1.22 -28.52
N ARG A 172 22.58 1.19 -27.19
CA ARG A 172 23.64 1.43 -26.19
C ARG A 172 24.76 0.39 -26.31
N GLN A 173 24.41 -0.89 -26.42
CA GLN A 173 25.39 -1.98 -26.58
C GLN A 173 26.20 -1.86 -27.87
N LYS A 174 25.59 -1.37 -28.96
CA LYS A 174 26.24 -1.18 -30.26
C LYS A 174 26.92 0.19 -30.42
N GLY A 175 26.96 1.02 -29.38
CA GLY A 175 27.53 2.36 -29.44
C GLY A 175 26.78 3.33 -30.35
N ARG A 176 25.48 3.09 -30.57
CA ARG A 176 24.60 3.86 -31.47
C ARG A 176 23.70 4.86 -30.74
N VAL A 177 24.07 5.27 -29.54
CA VAL A 177 23.37 6.35 -28.81
C VAL A 177 24.14 7.65 -28.98
N VAL A 178 23.42 8.71 -29.35
CA VAL A 178 23.96 10.07 -29.40
C VAL A 178 23.20 10.99 -28.45
N ASP A 179 23.91 11.72 -27.60
CA ASP A 179 23.24 12.72 -26.74
C ASP A 179 22.76 13.89 -27.61
N LYS A 180 21.52 14.35 -27.44
CA LYS A 180 20.96 15.55 -28.08
C LYS A 180 20.48 16.51 -27.00
N CYS A 181 20.88 17.77 -27.10
CA CYS A 181 20.41 18.80 -26.19
C CYS A 181 18.97 19.21 -26.53
N PRO A 182 18.02 19.11 -25.59
CA PRO A 182 16.63 19.47 -25.85
C PRO A 182 16.43 20.96 -26.12
N ARG A 183 17.34 21.82 -25.62
CA ARG A 183 17.23 23.28 -25.75
C ARG A 183 17.84 23.82 -27.05
N CYS A 184 19.08 23.44 -27.35
CA CYS A 184 19.80 23.99 -28.52
C CYS A 184 19.91 23.00 -29.70
N SER A 185 19.36 21.80 -29.56
CA SER A 185 19.39 20.72 -30.55
C SER A 185 20.79 20.27 -31.01
N ARG A 186 21.86 20.68 -30.30
CA ARG A 186 23.22 20.17 -30.56
C ARG A 186 23.30 18.70 -30.19
N VAL A 187 24.08 17.94 -30.95
CA VAL A 187 24.32 16.51 -30.74
C VAL A 187 25.76 16.29 -30.27
N ARG A 188 25.98 15.41 -29.29
CA ARG A 188 27.30 15.04 -28.78
C ARG A 188 27.89 13.87 -29.56
N TRP A 189 29.16 14.01 -29.96
CA TRP A 189 29.94 12.95 -30.65
C TRP A 189 31.39 13.12 -30.33
N ALA A 190 32.10 12.02 -30.06
CA ALA A 190 33.51 12.06 -29.69
C ALA A 190 33.79 13.16 -28.64
N ARG A 191 32.88 13.30 -27.66
CA ARG A 191 32.91 14.28 -26.56
C ARG A 191 32.67 15.75 -26.93
N LYS A 192 32.33 16.08 -28.19
CA LYS A 192 32.04 17.46 -28.63
C LYS A 192 30.58 17.66 -29.00
N TRP A 193 29.99 18.78 -28.56
CA TRP A 193 28.66 19.23 -28.94
C TRP A 193 28.69 20.04 -30.23
N ALA A 194 27.87 19.68 -31.21
CA ALA A 194 27.77 20.42 -32.48
C ALA A 194 26.34 20.38 -33.03
N LYS A 195 25.94 21.41 -33.79
CA LYS A 195 24.69 21.37 -34.56
C LYS A 195 24.90 20.45 -35.77
N ARG A 196 24.32 19.25 -35.70
CA ARG A 196 24.35 18.26 -36.79
C ARG A 196 23.12 17.37 -36.72
N ALA A 197 22.82 16.68 -37.82
CA ALA A 197 21.85 15.60 -37.82
C ALA A 197 22.36 14.40 -37.00
N VAL A 198 21.42 13.65 -36.41
CA VAL A 198 21.69 12.34 -35.81
C VAL A 198 22.05 11.37 -36.94
N PRO A 199 23.18 10.62 -36.85
CA PRO A 199 23.55 9.67 -37.88
C PRO A 199 22.48 8.58 -38.06
N PRO A 200 22.27 8.07 -39.29
CA PRO A 200 21.30 6.99 -39.53
C PRO A 200 21.54 5.78 -38.62
N GLY A 201 20.45 5.16 -38.15
CA GLY A 201 20.51 4.00 -37.28
C GLY A 201 20.99 4.26 -35.84
N HIS A 202 21.16 5.53 -35.45
CA HIS A 202 21.41 5.93 -34.07
C HIS A 202 20.12 6.40 -33.40
N VAL A 203 19.99 6.09 -32.11
CA VAL A 203 18.94 6.67 -31.26
C VAL A 203 19.52 7.86 -30.51
N PHE A 204 18.69 8.87 -30.23
CA PHE A 204 19.12 10.00 -29.42
C PHE A 204 18.65 9.85 -27.98
N ASP A 205 19.50 10.26 -27.06
CA ASP A 205 19.17 10.43 -25.64
C ASP A 205 19.18 11.93 -25.31
N GLU A 206 18.26 12.38 -24.46
CA GLU A 206 18.13 13.81 -24.15
C GLU A 206 19.06 14.18 -23.00
N ARG A 207 20.07 15.00 -23.30
CA ARG A 207 21.03 15.50 -22.31
C ARG A 207 21.37 16.95 -22.59
N GLU A 208 21.27 17.80 -21.58
CA GLU A 208 21.63 19.21 -21.71
C GLU A 208 23.13 19.37 -22.04
N CYS A 209 23.47 20.28 -22.96
CA CYS A 209 24.86 20.59 -23.28
C CYS A 209 25.44 21.59 -22.27
N ASP A 210 26.77 21.62 -22.18
CA ASP A 210 27.47 22.44 -21.17
C ASP A 210 27.08 23.93 -21.25
N ASP A 211 26.95 24.48 -22.47
CA ASP A 211 26.49 25.86 -22.68
C ASP A 211 25.08 26.13 -22.10
N CYS A 212 24.11 25.25 -22.39
CA CYS A 212 22.74 25.40 -21.91
C CYS A 212 22.64 25.16 -20.39
N TYR A 213 23.45 24.25 -19.87
CA TYR A 213 23.55 23.99 -18.44
C TYR A 213 24.11 25.21 -17.69
N ALA A 214 25.17 25.83 -18.21
CA ALA A 214 25.77 27.03 -17.62
C ALA A 214 24.77 28.21 -17.61
N GLU A 215 24.01 28.41 -18.69
CA GLU A 215 22.96 29.44 -18.74
C GLU A 215 21.85 29.17 -17.71
N SER A 216 21.40 27.92 -17.58
CA SER A 216 20.42 27.51 -16.56
C SER A 216 20.94 27.74 -15.13
N ALA A 217 22.20 27.39 -14.87
CA ALA A 217 22.83 27.56 -13.56
C ALA A 217 22.94 29.04 -13.18
N LEU A 218 23.38 29.90 -14.11
CA LEU A 218 23.47 31.35 -13.90
C LEU A 218 22.09 31.98 -13.63
N ARG A 219 21.05 31.58 -14.36
CA ARG A 219 19.67 32.06 -14.08
C ARG A 219 19.19 31.64 -12.70
N ARG A 220 19.46 30.40 -12.27
CA ARG A 220 19.08 29.93 -10.93
C ARG A 220 19.78 30.73 -9.85
N MET A 221 21.09 30.98 -9.99
CA MET A 221 21.84 31.81 -9.04
C MET A 221 21.29 33.24 -8.96
N ALA A 222 21.01 33.88 -10.11
CA ALA A 222 20.45 35.23 -10.15
C ALA A 222 19.06 35.34 -9.48
N ILE A 223 18.23 34.30 -9.59
CA ILE A 223 16.94 34.20 -8.87
C ILE A 223 17.16 34.04 -7.35
N THR A 224 18.21 33.30 -6.96
CA THR A 224 18.51 33.06 -5.54
C THR A 224 19.12 34.29 -4.85
N GLU A 225 19.82 35.13 -5.61
CA GLU A 225 20.43 36.39 -5.14
C GLU A 225 19.49 37.61 -5.28
N GLY A 226 18.25 37.40 -5.72
CA GLY A 226 17.23 38.47 -5.81
C GLY A 226 17.49 39.52 -6.89
N THR A 227 18.20 39.13 -7.96
CA THR A 227 18.63 40.06 -9.04
C THR A 227 17.77 39.96 -10.31
N LEU A 228 16.72 39.14 -10.28
CA LEU A 228 15.71 38.95 -11.34
C LEU A 228 14.31 38.93 -10.76
#